data_AF-A0A316HXG5-F1
#
_entry.id   AF-A0A316HXG5-F1
#
_cell.length_a   1.000
_cell.length_b   1.000
_cell.length_c   1.000
_cell.angle_alpha   90.00
_cell.angle_beta   90.00
_cell.angle_gamma   90.00
#
_symmetry.space_group_name_H-M   'P 1'
#
loop_
_entity.id
_entity.type
_entity.pdbx_description
1 polymer ?
#
loop_
_entity_poly.entity_id
_entity_poly.type
_entity_poly.pdbx_seq_one_letter_code
_entity_poly.pdbx_strand_id
1 'polypeptide(L)'
;MDEKTVLLGKVGPTVILPRQGGQVVPLRQTAPLRVDVAGGGPVGLAFACTLKSLLGDQVSVRVHDRRWMRRGNRVVWRGTAEGNNRREQVVTLQSNVWAALPSAVQQRLFVPGKFSEMWPLGPDSPESKGRPRNIKIRWIEDALLDMAQDTYGIEVIPEAYVRPDRWDGLHVLAIADGARSATRDSLSAHFGTPSRELFSVDGSPLDERVLGIRVTAKVPDEHTVPLTVAQNRFLFNSLGGGFINMRLTAEEASEIVALGENGPVSCIGNTGCTMRPSGGRFVCDRHRAVFKPSVDKLSYLWPRILDGLRFFGVGAADVVGITSFTLGMTQMSKFTAQLAPSTFGFLLGDAANSLHFWPGRGLNTGLKSALSLAVNLQKRWRGKAFRAADFAAHEGTMQQLQYREKSRAWTTMLMPDSEGVPRGIEDRIREGLQGPFDRASLVSTLFERVLDIKKRLGGRMGTLATDEWYYGRINAMDVRTLKVMVESSPWITREIGGEEVVVPSAEVSSPEPIRRGLSLVS
;
A
#
# COMPACT_ATOMS: atom_id res chain seq x y z
N MET A 1 -44.04 -33.16 43.91
CA MET A 1 -45.01 -32.69 44.91
C MET A 1 -44.17 -32.42 46.16
N ASP A 2 -43.82 -31.20 46.54
CA ASP A 2 -44.57 -29.95 46.43
C ASP A 2 -43.72 -28.79 45.93
N GLU A 3 -44.31 -28.03 45.01
CA GLU A 3 -43.93 -26.68 44.66
C GLU A 3 -44.34 -25.73 45.80
N LYS A 4 -43.41 -24.90 46.27
CA LYS A 4 -43.76 -23.56 46.77
C LYS A 4 -42.87 -22.53 46.10
N THR A 5 -43.40 -22.04 45.00
CA THR A 5 -43.13 -20.75 44.37
C THR A 5 -43.13 -19.64 45.42
N VAL A 6 -42.03 -18.91 45.53
CA VAL A 6 -42.01 -17.54 46.06
C VAL A 6 -41.59 -16.62 44.93
N LEU A 7 -42.57 -15.94 44.35
CA LEU A 7 -42.36 -14.77 43.50
C LEU A 7 -42.17 -13.55 44.42
N LEU A 8 -40.98 -12.97 44.41
CA LEU A 8 -40.73 -11.62 44.89
C LEU A 8 -40.15 -10.80 43.74
N GLY A 9 -40.90 -9.77 43.35
CA GLY A 9 -40.55 -8.85 42.29
C GLY A 9 -39.63 -7.70 42.75
N LYS A 10 -38.88 -7.19 41.77
CA LYS A 10 -38.08 -5.95 41.70
C LYS A 10 -36.87 -5.81 42.64
N VAL A 11 -35.84 -5.16 42.08
CA VAL A 11 -34.68 -4.47 42.68
C VAL A 11 -33.33 -5.21 42.64
N GLY A 12 -32.47 -4.75 41.70
CA GLY A 12 -31.00 -4.66 41.84
C GLY A 12 -30.18 -5.95 41.77
N PRO A 13 -28.91 -5.88 41.36
CA PRO A 13 -27.99 -7.01 41.51
C PRO A 13 -27.72 -7.22 43.00
N THR A 14 -27.97 -8.43 43.48
CA THR A 14 -27.62 -8.93 44.81
C THR A 14 -26.14 -8.66 45.09
N VAL A 15 -25.84 -7.64 45.91
CA VAL A 15 -24.48 -7.41 46.41
C VAL A 15 -24.23 -8.43 47.50
N ILE A 16 -23.41 -9.43 47.19
CA ILE A 16 -22.82 -10.31 48.21
C ILE A 16 -21.86 -9.44 49.02
N LEU A 17 -22.26 -9.04 50.22
CA LEU A 17 -21.36 -8.38 51.16
C LEU A 17 -20.26 -9.37 51.59
N PRO A 18 -18.97 -8.99 51.55
CA PRO A 18 -17.92 -9.87 52.00
C PRO A 18 -18.05 -10.12 53.50
N ARG A 19 -17.75 -11.35 53.93
CA ARG A 19 -17.53 -11.68 55.34
C ARG A 19 -16.55 -10.66 55.94
N GLN A 20 -16.84 -10.20 57.16
CA GLN A 20 -15.97 -9.28 57.91
C GLN A 20 -14.51 -9.76 57.83
N GLY A 21 -13.63 -8.92 57.26
CA GLY A 21 -12.22 -9.22 56.98
C GLY A 21 -11.85 -9.33 55.50
N GLY A 22 -12.81 -9.33 54.57
CA GLY A 22 -12.53 -9.28 53.13
C GLY A 22 -12.05 -7.91 52.67
N GLN A 23 -10.80 -7.82 52.22
CA GLN A 23 -10.25 -6.62 51.60
C GLN A 23 -11.04 -6.31 50.32
N VAL A 24 -11.78 -5.20 50.29
CA VAL A 24 -12.40 -4.68 49.07
C VAL A 24 -11.27 -4.24 48.15
N VAL A 25 -10.89 -5.09 47.19
CA VAL A 25 -9.99 -4.69 46.11
C VAL A 25 -10.82 -3.86 45.15
N PRO A 26 -10.56 -2.54 44.99
CA PRO A 26 -11.23 -1.77 43.97
C PRO A 26 -10.87 -2.40 42.63
N LEU A 27 -11.87 -2.81 41.85
CA LEU A 27 -11.69 -3.02 40.42
C LEU A 27 -11.31 -1.66 39.84
N ARG A 28 -10.01 -1.34 39.82
CA ARG A 28 -9.49 -0.20 39.05
C ARG A 28 -9.79 -0.50 37.59
N GLN A 29 -10.93 -0.02 37.11
CA GLN A 29 -11.11 0.22 35.68
C GLN A 29 -10.07 1.28 35.32
N THR A 30 -8.92 0.80 34.83
CA THR A 30 -7.90 1.68 34.27
C THR A 30 -8.55 2.40 33.09
N ALA A 31 -8.38 3.72 33.01
CA ALA A 31 -8.92 4.50 31.89
C ALA A 31 -8.44 3.87 30.57
N PRO A 32 -9.27 3.79 29.52
CA PRO A 32 -8.89 3.13 28.28
C PRO A 32 -7.73 3.86 27.59
N LEU A 33 -6.96 3.10 26.81
CA LEU A 33 -5.95 3.65 25.91
C LEU A 33 -6.64 4.52 24.87
N ARG A 34 -6.50 5.84 24.99
CA ARG A 34 -6.97 6.81 23.99
C ARG A 34 -6.00 6.96 22.82
N VAL A 35 -6.48 6.68 21.61
CA VAL A 35 -5.72 6.67 20.36
C VAL A 35 -6.43 7.48 19.29
N ASP A 36 -5.70 8.40 18.67
CA ASP A 36 -6.13 9.09 17.46
C ASP A 36 -5.34 8.56 16.26
N VAL A 37 -6.03 8.44 15.13
CA VAL A 37 -5.44 8.05 13.84
C VAL A 37 -5.70 9.17 12.83
N ALA A 38 -4.63 9.79 12.36
CA ALA A 38 -4.68 10.74 11.25
C ALA A 38 -4.59 9.98 9.93
N GLY A 39 -5.69 9.90 9.18
CA GLY A 39 -5.77 9.20 7.90
C GLY A 39 -6.55 7.89 7.98
N GLY A 40 -7.64 7.82 7.23
CA GLY A 40 -8.54 6.67 7.11
C GLY A 40 -8.29 5.81 5.87
N GLY A 41 -7.07 5.84 5.31
CA GLY A 41 -6.66 4.92 4.25
C GLY A 41 -6.50 3.49 4.76
N PRO A 42 -6.10 2.54 3.88
CA PRO A 42 -5.95 1.12 4.24
C PRO A 42 -5.09 0.87 5.50
N VAL A 43 -3.98 1.60 5.65
CA VAL A 43 -3.06 1.43 6.78
C VAL A 43 -3.66 1.93 8.09
N GLY A 44 -4.23 3.14 8.10
CA GLY A 44 -4.84 3.72 9.31
C GLY A 44 -6.05 2.92 9.79
N LEU A 45 -6.94 2.52 8.87
CA LEU A 45 -8.08 1.66 9.21
C LEU A 45 -7.64 0.25 9.65
N ALA A 46 -6.63 -0.35 9.01
CA ALA A 46 -6.13 -1.66 9.42
C ALA A 46 -5.49 -1.60 10.82
N PHE A 47 -4.73 -0.55 11.12
CA PHE A 47 -4.20 -0.31 12.47
C PHE A 47 -5.33 -0.20 13.48
N ALA A 48 -6.32 0.66 13.23
CA ALA A 48 -7.44 0.90 14.14
C ALA A 48 -8.26 -0.38 14.42
N CYS A 49 -8.63 -1.12 13.36
CA CYS A 49 -9.37 -2.38 13.47
C CYS A 49 -8.54 -3.45 14.20
N THR A 50 -7.24 -3.55 13.90
CA THR A 50 -6.35 -4.52 14.56
C THR A 50 -6.21 -4.21 16.05
N LEU A 51 -5.95 -2.95 16.40
CA LEU A 51 -5.79 -2.53 17.79
C LEU A 51 -7.08 -2.77 18.59
N LYS A 52 -8.24 -2.44 18.02
CA LYS A 52 -9.53 -2.67 18.65
C LYS A 52 -9.85 -4.16 18.78
N SER A 53 -9.48 -4.98 17.79
CA SER A 53 -9.57 -6.44 17.87
C SER A 53 -8.69 -7.04 18.97
N LEU A 54 -7.53 -6.44 19.26
CA LEU A 54 -6.57 -6.94 20.24
C LEU A 54 -6.88 -6.51 21.67
N LEU A 55 -7.39 -5.28 21.87
CA LEU A 55 -7.58 -4.67 23.18
C LEU A 55 -9.05 -4.54 23.62
N GLY A 56 -10.01 -4.71 22.71
CA GLY A 56 -11.44 -4.58 23.01
C GLY A 56 -11.76 -3.25 23.68
N ASP A 57 -12.39 -3.29 24.86
CA ASP A 57 -12.80 -2.09 25.60
C ASP A 57 -11.64 -1.38 26.33
N GLN A 58 -10.45 -1.98 26.36
CA GLN A 58 -9.26 -1.34 26.94
C GLN A 58 -8.70 -0.22 26.06
N VAL A 59 -9.27 0.01 24.86
CA VAL A 59 -8.86 1.05 23.93
C VAL A 59 -10.07 1.83 23.38
N SER A 60 -9.91 3.15 23.29
CA SER A 60 -10.81 4.07 22.59
C SER A 60 -10.04 4.64 21.40
N VAL A 61 -10.57 4.41 20.19
CA VAL A 61 -9.90 4.77 18.94
C VAL A 61 -10.77 5.75 18.17
N ARG A 62 -10.15 6.84 17.70
CA ARG A 62 -10.76 7.81 16.78
C ARG A 62 -9.96 7.86 15.48
N VAL A 63 -10.64 7.82 14.33
CA VAL A 63 -9.99 7.89 13.01
C VAL A 63 -10.50 9.10 12.25
N HIS A 64 -9.58 9.95 11.79
CA HIS A 64 -9.89 11.18 11.08
C HIS A 64 -9.56 11.04 9.59
N ASP A 65 -10.51 11.31 8.70
CA ASP A 65 -10.23 11.46 7.27
C ASP A 65 -11.15 12.48 6.59
N ARG A 66 -10.53 13.49 5.97
CA ARG A 66 -11.21 14.53 5.19
C ARG A 66 -11.96 14.01 3.96
N ARG A 67 -11.62 12.81 3.47
CA ARG A 67 -12.25 12.17 2.30
C ARG A 67 -13.58 11.52 2.63
N TRP A 68 -14.01 11.56 3.88
CA TRP A 68 -15.30 11.03 4.30
C TRP A 68 -16.35 12.12 4.44
N MET A 69 -17.61 11.69 4.55
CA MET A 69 -18.77 12.52 4.86
C MET A 69 -19.79 11.72 5.67
N ARG A 70 -20.62 12.41 6.45
CA ARG A 70 -21.80 11.78 7.07
C ARG A 70 -22.92 11.64 6.04
N ARG A 71 -23.55 10.47 6.01
CA ARG A 71 -24.81 10.21 5.30
C ARG A 71 -25.74 9.44 6.24
N GLY A 72 -26.76 10.11 6.75
CA GLY A 72 -27.62 9.56 7.80
C GLY A 72 -26.79 9.24 9.05
N ASN A 73 -26.93 8.02 9.56
CA ASN A 73 -26.20 7.52 10.72
C ASN A 73 -24.83 6.89 10.40
N ARG A 74 -24.37 6.94 9.14
CA ARG A 74 -23.09 6.34 8.72
C ARG A 74 -22.11 7.40 8.23
N VAL A 75 -20.84 7.07 8.38
CA VAL A 75 -19.74 7.74 7.68
C VAL A 75 -19.38 6.93 6.44
N VAL A 76 -19.33 7.61 5.31
CA VAL A 76 -19.03 7.01 4.00
C VAL A 76 -17.97 7.81 3.27
N TRP A 77 -17.31 7.18 2.31
CA TRP A 77 -16.39 7.86 1.41
C TRP A 77 -17.12 8.87 0.53
N ARG A 78 -16.54 10.07 0.37
CA ARG A 78 -16.95 11.01 -0.66
C ARG A 78 -16.72 10.38 -2.04
N GLY A 79 -17.66 10.59 -2.95
CA GLY A 79 -17.56 10.18 -4.34
C GLY A 79 -17.17 11.33 -5.26
N THR A 80 -17.26 11.06 -6.56
CA THR A 80 -16.91 12.03 -7.61
C THR A 80 -17.81 13.27 -7.59
N ALA A 81 -19.11 13.10 -7.29
CA ALA A 81 -20.05 14.21 -7.13
C ALA A 81 -19.66 15.16 -5.98
N GLU A 82 -19.00 14.63 -4.94
CA GLU A 82 -18.48 15.38 -3.80
C GLU A 82 -17.00 15.80 -3.97
N GLY A 83 -16.48 15.79 -5.20
CA GLY A 83 -15.14 16.25 -5.52
C GLY A 83 -14.01 15.29 -5.13
N ASN A 84 -14.32 14.06 -4.72
CA ASN A 84 -13.33 13.04 -4.35
C ASN A 84 -13.22 11.94 -5.41
N ASN A 85 -12.05 11.84 -6.05
CA ASN A 85 -11.74 10.73 -6.94
C ASN A 85 -10.93 9.68 -6.17
N ARG A 86 -11.58 8.58 -5.80
CA ARG A 86 -10.95 7.49 -5.06
C ARG A 86 -9.98 6.70 -5.93
N ARG A 87 -8.97 6.12 -5.28
CA ARG A 87 -7.99 5.26 -5.94
C ARG A 87 -8.65 3.94 -6.30
N GLU A 88 -8.59 3.57 -7.58
CA GLU A 88 -9.08 2.29 -8.09
C GLU A 88 -7.96 1.24 -8.21
N GLN A 89 -6.75 1.57 -7.74
CA GLN A 89 -5.56 0.72 -7.87
C GLN A 89 -5.76 -0.67 -7.27
N VAL A 90 -5.15 -1.65 -7.95
CA VAL A 90 -5.02 -3.03 -7.48
C VAL A 90 -3.65 -3.18 -6.83
N VAL A 91 -3.64 -3.80 -5.66
CA VAL A 91 -2.42 -4.09 -4.88
C VAL A 91 -2.36 -5.58 -4.60
N THR A 92 -1.14 -6.10 -4.46
CA THR A 92 -0.89 -7.48 -4.04
C THR A 92 -0.56 -7.49 -2.55
N LEU A 93 -1.30 -8.26 -1.76
CA LEU A 93 -0.98 -8.56 -0.37
C LEU A 93 -0.24 -9.90 -0.30
N GLN A 94 0.93 -9.90 0.32
CA GLN A 94 1.73 -11.11 0.53
C GLN A 94 1.13 -11.95 1.67
N SER A 95 1.23 -13.28 1.62
CA SER A 95 0.59 -14.15 2.61
C SER A 95 1.20 -14.07 3.99
N ASN A 96 2.48 -13.74 4.11
CA ASN A 96 3.06 -13.38 5.41
C ASN A 96 2.41 -12.14 6.06
N VAL A 97 1.83 -11.23 5.26
CA VAL A 97 1.20 -10.01 5.75
C VAL A 97 -0.28 -10.24 5.99
N TRP A 98 -1.01 -10.76 5.00
CA TRP A 98 -2.45 -10.91 5.16
C TRP A 98 -2.82 -11.96 6.20
N ALA A 99 -2.02 -13.01 6.39
CA ALA A 99 -2.25 -14.02 7.42
C ALA A 99 -1.98 -13.50 8.85
N ALA A 100 -1.25 -12.38 8.99
CA ALA A 100 -0.98 -11.75 10.28
C ALA A 100 -2.09 -10.79 10.74
N LEU A 101 -3.06 -10.47 9.87
CA LEU A 101 -4.22 -9.65 10.22
C LEU A 101 -5.19 -10.42 11.12
N PRO A 102 -6.05 -9.74 11.90
CA PRO A 102 -7.11 -10.43 12.65
C PRO A 102 -8.00 -11.28 11.74
N SER A 103 -8.42 -12.46 12.19
CA SER A 103 -9.20 -13.41 11.37
C SER A 103 -10.49 -12.79 10.81
N ALA A 104 -11.18 -11.96 11.59
CA ALA A 104 -12.37 -11.23 11.14
C ALA A 104 -12.06 -10.27 9.96
N VAL A 105 -10.90 -9.61 9.99
CA VAL A 105 -10.45 -8.74 8.90
C VAL A 105 -10.11 -9.58 7.67
N GLN A 106 -9.43 -10.71 7.84
CA GLN A 106 -9.13 -11.62 6.74
C GLN A 106 -10.41 -12.11 6.04
N GLN A 107 -11.39 -12.59 6.81
CA GLN A 107 -12.68 -13.08 6.29
C GLN A 107 -13.45 -11.99 5.55
N ARG A 108 -13.43 -10.75 6.05
CA ARG A 108 -14.12 -9.63 5.39
C ARG A 108 -13.45 -9.21 4.08
N LEU A 109 -12.12 -9.19 4.04
CA LEU A 109 -11.35 -8.74 2.88
C LEU A 109 -11.35 -9.77 1.74
N PHE A 110 -11.16 -11.04 2.07
CA PHE A 110 -10.91 -12.11 1.10
C PHE A 110 -12.16 -12.97 0.84
N VAL A 111 -13.24 -12.30 0.43
CA VAL A 111 -14.44 -12.99 -0.08
C VAL A 111 -14.29 -13.32 -1.57
N PRO A 112 -14.93 -14.39 -2.08
CA PRO A 112 -14.88 -14.76 -3.49
C PRO A 112 -15.22 -13.59 -4.43
N GLY A 113 -14.45 -13.44 -5.51
CA GLY A 113 -14.65 -12.37 -6.50
C GLY A 113 -14.13 -10.98 -6.10
N LYS A 114 -13.60 -10.81 -4.89
CA LYS A 114 -12.96 -9.55 -4.46
C LYS A 114 -11.44 -9.58 -4.48
N PHE A 115 -10.85 -10.76 -4.69
CA PHE A 115 -9.42 -10.94 -4.86
C PHE A 115 -9.10 -12.03 -5.89
N SER A 116 -7.86 -12.06 -6.36
CA SER A 116 -7.29 -13.14 -7.19
C SER A 116 -5.88 -13.49 -6.73
N GLU A 117 -5.41 -14.70 -7.03
CA GLU A 117 -4.07 -15.17 -6.66
C GLU A 117 -3.21 -15.22 -7.93
N MET A 118 -2.72 -14.06 -8.38
CA MET A 118 -1.99 -13.98 -9.65
C MET A 118 -0.48 -14.20 -9.54
N TRP A 119 0.12 -14.03 -8.36
CA TRP A 119 1.57 -14.03 -8.16
C TRP A 119 2.08 -15.39 -7.63
N PRO A 120 3.37 -15.71 -7.82
CA PRO A 120 3.91 -16.99 -7.36
C PRO A 120 4.02 -17.08 -5.84
N LEU A 121 4.01 -18.32 -5.34
CA LEU A 121 4.52 -18.64 -4.01
C LEU A 121 5.99 -18.21 -3.91
N GLY A 122 6.45 -17.84 -2.71
CA GLY A 122 7.83 -17.43 -2.48
C GLY A 122 8.11 -17.15 -0.99
N PRO A 123 9.29 -16.60 -0.64
CA PRO A 123 9.61 -16.31 0.76
C PRO A 123 8.60 -15.37 1.44
N ASP A 124 8.10 -14.38 0.70
CA ASP A 124 7.04 -13.46 1.13
C ASP A 124 5.65 -14.11 1.26
N SER A 125 5.42 -15.18 0.49
CA SER A 125 4.16 -15.89 0.46
C SER A 125 4.39 -17.41 0.41
N PRO A 126 4.75 -18.02 1.56
CA PRO A 126 5.08 -19.43 1.61
C PRO A 126 3.85 -20.30 1.41
N GLU A 127 4.04 -21.53 0.92
CA GLU A 127 2.97 -22.50 0.65
C GLU A 127 2.09 -22.74 1.89
N SER A 128 2.69 -22.81 3.08
CA SER A 128 1.99 -23.01 4.35
C SER A 128 0.97 -21.92 4.70
N LYS A 129 1.07 -20.74 4.08
CA LYS A 129 0.11 -19.64 4.26
C LYS A 129 -0.74 -19.40 3.01
N GLY A 130 -0.42 -20.01 1.88
CA GLY A 130 -1.09 -19.77 0.61
C GLY A 130 -0.52 -18.61 -0.20
N ARG A 131 -1.15 -18.32 -1.34
CA ARG A 131 -0.63 -17.44 -2.38
C ARG A 131 -0.83 -15.94 -2.06
N PRO A 132 -0.02 -15.05 -2.69
CA PRO A 132 -0.29 -13.62 -2.63
C PRO A 132 -1.63 -13.27 -3.27
N ARG A 133 -2.34 -12.30 -2.71
CA ARG A 133 -3.71 -11.92 -3.12
C ARG A 133 -3.77 -10.51 -3.68
N ASN A 134 -4.19 -10.39 -4.93
CA ASN A 134 -4.50 -9.12 -5.56
C ASN A 134 -5.88 -8.65 -5.14
N ILE A 135 -5.99 -7.38 -4.73
CA ILE A 135 -7.21 -6.81 -4.16
C ILE A 135 -7.27 -5.31 -4.49
N LYS A 136 -8.48 -4.77 -4.72
CA LYS A 136 -8.66 -3.34 -4.96
C LYS A 136 -8.50 -2.56 -3.66
N ILE A 137 -7.70 -1.49 -3.68
CA ILE A 137 -7.54 -0.59 -2.52
C ILE A 137 -8.91 -0.07 -2.06
N ARG A 138 -9.76 0.33 -3.01
CA ARG A 138 -11.12 0.79 -2.72
C ARG A 138 -11.93 -0.22 -1.91
N TRP A 139 -11.82 -1.50 -2.23
CA TRP A 139 -12.53 -2.56 -1.50
C TRP A 139 -11.97 -2.72 -0.08
N ILE A 140 -10.65 -2.66 0.10
CA ILE A 140 -10.03 -2.67 1.45
C ILE A 140 -10.53 -1.49 2.28
N GLU A 141 -10.51 -0.28 1.70
CA GLU A 141 -10.98 0.95 2.34
C GLU A 141 -12.47 0.85 2.74
N ASP A 142 -13.32 0.31 1.88
CA ASP A 142 -14.76 0.15 2.16
C ASP A 142 -14.99 -0.89 3.25
N ALA A 143 -14.38 -2.08 3.10
CA ALA A 143 -14.51 -3.18 4.05
C ALA A 143 -14.04 -2.80 5.46
N LEU A 144 -12.89 -2.14 5.59
CA LEU A 144 -12.36 -1.75 6.88
C LEU A 144 -13.12 -0.58 7.51
N LEU A 145 -13.64 0.36 6.71
CA LEU A 145 -14.48 1.44 7.23
C LEU A 145 -15.82 0.91 7.77
N ASP A 146 -16.42 -0.06 7.08
CA ASP A 146 -17.61 -0.76 7.57
C ASP A 146 -17.30 -1.51 8.86
N MET A 147 -16.21 -2.29 8.91
CA MET A 147 -15.82 -3.01 10.13
C MET A 147 -15.54 -2.07 11.30
N ALA A 148 -14.88 -0.94 11.06
CA ALA A 148 -14.58 0.05 12.09
C ALA A 148 -15.87 0.54 12.77
N GLN A 149 -16.91 0.82 12.01
CA GLN A 149 -18.21 1.27 12.51
C GLN A 149 -19.04 0.12 13.09
N ASP A 150 -19.23 -0.95 12.33
CA ASP A 150 -20.25 -1.97 12.60
C ASP A 150 -19.77 -3.07 13.56
N THR A 151 -18.48 -3.41 13.50
CA THR A 151 -17.91 -4.51 14.30
C THR A 151 -17.19 -3.98 15.53
N TYR A 152 -16.47 -2.87 15.39
CA TYR A 152 -15.50 -2.43 16.40
C TYR A 152 -15.93 -1.19 17.17
N GLY A 153 -17.00 -0.50 16.76
CA GLY A 153 -17.48 0.72 17.43
C GLY A 153 -16.43 1.83 17.50
N ILE A 154 -15.56 1.91 16.49
CA ILE A 154 -14.51 2.93 16.37
C ILE A 154 -15.16 4.26 15.97
N GLU A 155 -14.76 5.35 16.62
CA GLU A 155 -15.25 6.67 16.27
C GLU A 155 -14.59 7.13 14.95
N VAL A 156 -15.39 7.29 13.91
CA VAL A 156 -14.93 7.74 12.59
C VAL A 156 -15.34 9.19 12.34
N ILE A 157 -14.35 10.05 12.16
CA ILE A 157 -14.49 11.50 12.11
C ILE A 157 -14.22 11.99 10.68
N PRO A 158 -15.23 12.51 9.95
CA PRO A 158 -15.11 12.86 8.54
C PRO A 158 -14.45 14.22 8.29
N GLU A 159 -13.35 14.47 8.98
CA GLU A 159 -12.60 15.72 8.97
C GLU A 159 -11.09 15.43 8.90
N ALA A 160 -10.30 16.42 8.49
CA ALA A 160 -8.85 16.30 8.60
C ALA A 160 -8.45 16.24 10.08
N TYR A 161 -7.38 15.51 10.40
CA TYR A 161 -6.81 15.58 11.74
C TYR A 161 -6.25 16.99 11.98
N VAL A 162 -6.66 17.61 13.08
CA VAL A 162 -6.15 18.91 13.52
C VAL A 162 -5.32 18.67 14.77
N ARG A 163 -4.06 19.12 14.74
CA ARG A 163 -3.18 19.08 15.91
C ARG A 163 -3.84 19.89 17.05
N PRO A 164 -4.02 19.31 18.25
CA PRO A 164 -4.58 20.06 19.36
C PRO A 164 -3.55 21.05 19.94
N ASP A 165 -4.03 22.12 20.57
CA ASP A 165 -3.17 23.07 21.28
C ASP A 165 -2.49 22.42 22.50
N ARG A 166 -3.16 21.46 23.13
CA ARG A 166 -2.66 20.66 24.24
C ARG A 166 -2.99 19.18 24.04
N TRP A 167 -2.05 18.31 24.38
CA TRP A 167 -2.19 16.85 24.24
C TRP A 167 -2.87 16.20 25.45
N ASP A 168 -3.89 16.86 25.99
CA ASP A 168 -4.50 16.47 27.26
C ASP A 168 -5.27 15.15 27.10
N GLY A 169 -4.68 14.09 27.66
CA GLY A 169 -5.29 12.78 27.75
C GLY A 169 -5.09 11.85 26.54
N LEU A 170 -4.61 12.34 25.40
CA LEU A 170 -4.25 11.46 24.29
C LEU A 170 -2.99 10.66 24.64
N HIS A 171 -2.97 9.36 24.38
CA HIS A 171 -1.77 8.54 24.60
C HIS A 171 -1.00 8.29 23.31
N VAL A 172 -1.71 8.10 22.20
CA VAL A 172 -1.14 7.70 20.92
C VAL A 172 -1.75 8.51 19.78
N LEU A 173 -0.90 9.06 18.91
CA LEU A 173 -1.27 9.54 17.59
C LEU A 173 -0.60 8.67 16.53
N ALA A 174 -1.38 7.93 15.75
CA ALA A 174 -0.90 7.21 14.58
C ALA A 174 -1.12 8.04 13.31
N ILE A 175 -0.05 8.35 12.59
CA ILE A 175 -0.06 9.22 11.40
C ILE A 175 0.06 8.35 10.15
N ALA A 176 -1.04 8.25 9.39
CA ALA A 176 -1.20 7.38 8.23
C ALA A 176 -1.94 8.09 7.06
N ASP A 177 -1.86 9.42 6.99
CA ASP A 177 -2.55 10.30 6.02
C ASP A 177 -1.78 10.50 4.70
N GLY A 178 -0.76 9.67 4.44
CA GLY A 178 -0.13 9.49 3.14
C GLY A 178 1.21 10.21 2.94
N ALA A 179 1.81 10.08 1.75
CA ALA A 179 3.14 10.63 1.44
C ALA A 179 3.27 12.16 1.64
N ARG A 180 2.18 12.90 1.37
CA ARG A 180 2.04 14.35 1.59
C ARG A 180 1.28 14.63 2.89
N SER A 181 1.72 13.98 3.96
CA SER A 181 1.10 14.06 5.29
C SER A 181 1.23 15.46 5.88
N ALA A 182 0.12 16.19 5.92
CA ALA A 182 0.08 17.50 6.57
C ALA A 182 0.28 17.36 8.09
N THR A 183 -0.19 16.25 8.68
CA THR A 183 0.01 15.98 10.10
C THR A 183 1.48 15.78 10.44
N ARG A 184 2.23 14.97 9.67
CA ARG A 184 3.68 14.82 9.83
C ARG A 184 4.39 16.16 9.68
N ASP A 185 4.06 16.93 8.64
CA ASP A 185 4.74 18.20 8.36
C ASP A 185 4.53 19.20 9.51
N SER A 186 3.33 19.24 10.11
CA SER A 186 3.03 20.05 11.30
C SER A 186 3.75 19.61 12.59
N LEU A 187 4.33 18.41 12.58
CA LEU A 187 5.09 17.79 13.68
C LEU A 187 6.56 17.55 13.29
N SER A 188 7.06 18.24 12.27
CA SER A 188 8.45 18.15 11.79
C SER A 188 9.48 18.43 12.90
N ALA A 189 9.16 19.29 13.88
CA ALA A 189 10.01 19.51 15.05
C ALA A 189 10.26 18.24 15.89
N HIS A 190 9.35 17.25 15.84
CA HIS A 190 9.45 15.99 16.58
C HIS A 190 10.06 14.86 15.74
N PHE A 191 9.64 14.74 14.48
CA PHE A 191 10.07 13.64 13.60
C PHE A 191 11.30 13.97 12.73
N GLY A 192 11.65 15.25 12.62
CA GLY A 192 12.63 15.74 11.66
C GLY A 192 12.08 15.87 10.24
N THR A 193 12.92 16.38 9.35
CA THR A 193 12.61 16.51 7.92
C THR A 193 13.08 15.26 7.18
N PRO A 194 12.24 14.65 6.32
CA PRO A 194 12.68 13.53 5.47
C PRO A 194 13.86 13.95 4.56
N SER A 195 14.95 13.17 4.55
CA SER A 195 16.11 13.43 3.67
C SER A 195 15.94 12.75 2.31
N ARG A 196 16.42 13.38 1.24
CA ARG A 196 16.48 12.81 -0.12
C ARG A 196 17.90 12.45 -0.55
N GLU A 197 18.90 12.79 0.25
CA GLU A 197 20.32 12.70 -0.11
C GLU A 197 20.75 11.29 -0.50
N LEU A 198 20.33 10.29 0.28
CA LEU A 198 20.64 8.88 0.00
C LEU A 198 20.05 8.38 -1.34
N PHE A 199 18.99 9.03 -1.82
CA PHE A 199 18.25 8.65 -3.02
C PHE A 199 18.45 9.68 -4.14
N SER A 200 19.69 10.17 -4.26
CA SER A 200 20.10 11.14 -5.27
C SER A 200 21.18 10.56 -6.18
N VAL A 201 21.16 10.99 -7.44
CA VAL A 201 22.19 10.73 -8.45
C VAL A 201 22.77 12.09 -8.83
N ASP A 202 24.10 12.23 -8.80
CA ASP A 202 24.79 13.50 -9.10
C ASP A 202 24.25 14.72 -8.32
N GLY A 203 23.90 14.50 -7.05
CA GLY A 203 23.36 15.53 -6.16
C GLY A 203 21.89 15.89 -6.39
N SER A 204 21.22 15.27 -7.36
CA SER A 204 19.79 15.48 -7.63
C SER A 204 18.95 14.28 -7.21
N PRO A 205 17.85 14.49 -6.45
CA PRO A 205 16.97 13.39 -6.09
C PRO A 205 16.38 12.70 -7.33
N LEU A 206 16.40 11.37 -7.35
CA LEU A 206 15.78 10.62 -8.43
C LEU A 206 14.26 10.56 -8.21
N ASP A 207 13.53 11.14 -9.16
CA ASP A 207 12.08 11.09 -9.24
C ASP A 207 11.66 10.38 -10.53
N GLU A 208 10.83 9.35 -10.42
CA GLU A 208 10.31 8.62 -11.56
C GLU A 208 8.88 9.04 -11.87
N ARG A 209 8.65 9.52 -13.09
CA ARG A 209 7.29 9.75 -13.58
C ARG A 209 6.71 8.46 -14.13
N VAL A 210 5.51 8.13 -13.68
CA VAL A 210 4.78 6.93 -14.09
C VAL A 210 3.42 7.29 -14.64
N LEU A 211 3.05 6.67 -15.76
CA LEU A 211 1.68 6.70 -16.28
C LEU A 211 0.93 5.45 -15.79
N GLY A 212 -0.18 5.65 -15.08
CA GLY A 212 -1.10 4.59 -14.70
C GLY A 212 -2.25 4.49 -15.71
N ILE A 213 -2.30 3.38 -16.45
CA ILE A 213 -3.32 3.13 -17.47
C ILE A 213 -4.30 2.09 -16.93
N ARG A 214 -5.52 2.53 -16.63
CA ARG A 214 -6.58 1.68 -16.11
C ARG A 214 -7.30 0.98 -17.25
N VAL A 215 -7.42 -0.35 -17.16
CA VAL A 215 -7.94 -1.19 -18.23
C VAL A 215 -8.96 -2.21 -17.72
N THR A 216 -9.88 -2.62 -18.58
CA THR A 216 -10.62 -3.88 -18.42
C THR A 216 -9.82 -5.00 -19.09
N ALA A 217 -9.53 -6.08 -18.37
CA ALA A 217 -8.71 -7.17 -18.88
C ALA A 217 -9.61 -8.30 -19.37
N LYS A 218 -9.25 -8.90 -20.50
CA LYS A 218 -9.88 -10.11 -21.06
C LYS A 218 -8.97 -11.35 -20.92
N VAL A 219 -7.81 -11.17 -20.30
CA VAL A 219 -6.79 -12.22 -20.12
C VAL A 219 -6.75 -12.67 -18.66
N PRO A 220 -6.51 -13.96 -18.38
CA PRO A 220 -6.27 -14.43 -17.02
C PRO A 220 -5.11 -13.67 -16.37
N ASP A 221 -5.27 -13.28 -15.09
CA ASP A 221 -4.32 -12.41 -14.38
C ASP A 221 -2.89 -12.99 -14.38
N GLU A 222 -2.74 -14.31 -14.19
CA GLU A 222 -1.44 -15.01 -14.10
C GLU A 222 -0.62 -14.92 -15.39
N HIS A 223 -1.27 -14.86 -16.56
CA HIS A 223 -0.59 -14.80 -17.86
C HIS A 223 0.22 -13.49 -18.03
N THR A 224 -0.10 -12.47 -17.23
CA THR A 224 0.57 -11.16 -17.29
C THR A 224 1.87 -11.14 -16.49
N VAL A 225 2.11 -12.12 -15.61
CA VAL A 225 3.28 -12.14 -14.71
C VAL A 225 4.60 -12.34 -15.47
N PRO A 226 4.75 -13.34 -16.36
CA PRO A 226 6.01 -13.50 -17.10
C PRO A 226 6.36 -12.27 -17.94
N LEU A 227 5.36 -11.67 -18.58
CA LEU A 227 5.49 -10.43 -19.35
C LEU A 227 5.92 -9.23 -18.49
N THR A 228 5.35 -9.12 -17.29
CA THR A 228 5.71 -8.08 -16.32
C THR A 228 7.15 -8.24 -15.85
N VAL A 229 7.57 -9.45 -15.47
CA VAL A 229 8.88 -9.70 -14.85
C VAL A 229 10.03 -9.67 -15.87
N ALA A 230 9.76 -9.88 -17.17
CA ALA A 230 10.77 -9.92 -18.22
C ALA A 230 11.37 -8.55 -18.60
N GLN A 231 10.82 -7.45 -18.10
CA GLN A 231 11.21 -6.09 -18.49
C GLN A 231 10.87 -5.09 -17.36
N ASN A 232 11.54 -3.94 -17.27
CA ASN A 232 11.32 -2.95 -16.20
C ASN A 232 10.55 -1.69 -16.65
N ARG A 233 9.98 -1.68 -17.86
CA ARG A 233 9.23 -0.56 -18.45
C ARG A 233 7.76 -0.53 -18.01
N PHE A 234 7.08 -1.68 -18.06
CA PHE A 234 5.67 -1.82 -17.73
C PHE A 234 5.43 -2.75 -16.54
N LEU A 235 4.39 -2.47 -15.76
CA LEU A 235 3.92 -3.31 -14.67
C LEU A 235 2.41 -3.47 -14.77
N PHE A 236 1.91 -4.70 -14.92
CA PHE A 236 0.47 -4.95 -14.88
C PHE A 236 0.05 -5.57 -13.54
N ASN A 237 -0.71 -4.81 -12.75
CA ASN A 237 -1.44 -5.32 -11.60
C ASN A 237 -2.89 -5.61 -12.00
N SER A 238 -3.23 -6.89 -12.21
CA SER A 238 -4.55 -7.33 -12.69
C SER A 238 -5.44 -7.92 -11.59
N LEU A 239 -6.75 -7.72 -11.75
CA LEU A 239 -7.90 -8.30 -11.03
C LEU A 239 -9.16 -8.10 -11.89
N GLY A 240 -9.33 -8.92 -12.93
CA GLY A 240 -10.46 -8.79 -13.88
C GLY A 240 -10.47 -7.43 -14.63
N GLY A 241 -9.28 -6.93 -14.96
CA GLY A 241 -9.00 -5.51 -15.21
C GLY A 241 -7.92 -5.01 -14.26
N GLY A 242 -7.42 -3.80 -14.41
CA GLY A 242 -6.38 -3.31 -13.52
C GLY A 242 -5.63 -2.12 -14.03
N PHE A 243 -4.37 -2.01 -13.62
CA PHE A 243 -3.48 -0.91 -13.98
C PHE A 243 -2.24 -1.45 -14.68
N ILE A 244 -2.04 -1.03 -15.92
CA ILE A 244 -0.75 -1.10 -16.60
C ILE A 244 -0.03 0.20 -16.26
N ASN A 245 1.00 0.10 -15.43
CA ASN A 245 1.84 1.24 -15.10
C ASN A 245 3.05 1.26 -16.05
N MET A 246 3.37 2.42 -16.59
CA MET A 246 4.47 2.65 -17.54
C MET A 246 5.42 3.68 -16.94
N ARG A 247 6.66 3.29 -16.66
CA ARG A 247 7.72 4.25 -16.30
C ARG A 247 8.04 5.09 -17.51
N LEU A 248 8.34 6.37 -17.35
CA LEU A 248 8.60 7.30 -18.45
C LEU A 248 9.99 7.91 -18.35
N THR A 249 10.56 8.31 -19.48
CA THR A 249 11.67 9.28 -19.49
C THR A 249 11.16 10.70 -19.23
N ALA A 250 12.05 11.66 -18.95
CA ALA A 250 11.69 13.06 -18.85
C ALA A 250 11.05 13.60 -20.14
N GLU A 251 11.57 13.19 -21.30
CA GLU A 251 11.02 13.59 -22.61
C GLU A 251 9.60 13.03 -22.78
N GLU A 252 9.35 11.76 -22.47
CA GLU A 252 8.00 11.19 -22.50
C GLU A 252 7.07 11.82 -21.47
N ALA A 253 7.57 12.12 -20.27
CA ALA A 253 6.81 12.82 -19.25
C ALA A 253 6.38 14.22 -19.69
N SER A 254 7.19 14.89 -20.52
CA SER A 254 6.85 16.20 -21.10
C SER A 254 5.67 16.15 -22.07
N GLU A 255 5.36 14.98 -22.65
CA GLU A 255 4.15 14.78 -23.48
C GLU A 255 2.87 14.58 -22.65
N ILE A 256 2.95 14.42 -21.32
CA ILE A 256 1.77 14.29 -20.45
C ILE A 256 1.10 15.66 -20.25
N VAL A 257 0.56 16.19 -21.35
CA VAL A 257 -0.13 17.46 -21.45
C VAL A 257 -1.61 17.20 -21.70
N ALA A 258 -2.46 17.97 -21.01
CA ALA A 258 -3.86 18.05 -21.37
C ALA A 258 -4.14 19.40 -22.05
N LEU A 259 -4.96 19.42 -23.09
CA LEU A 259 -5.36 20.61 -23.82
C LEU A 259 -6.75 21.03 -23.36
N GLY A 260 -6.86 22.14 -22.64
CA GLY A 260 -8.13 22.78 -22.31
C GLY A 260 -8.58 23.77 -23.40
N GLU A 261 -9.69 24.46 -23.16
CA GLU A 261 -10.27 25.44 -24.09
C GLU A 261 -9.28 26.56 -24.47
N ASN A 262 -8.47 27.03 -23.51
CA ASN A 262 -7.53 28.15 -23.67
C ASN A 262 -6.05 27.71 -23.78
N GLY A 263 -5.79 26.44 -24.07
CA GLY A 263 -4.42 25.90 -24.21
C GLY A 263 -4.04 24.83 -23.18
N PRO A 264 -2.74 24.55 -23.00
CA PRO A 264 -2.25 23.49 -22.12
C PRO A 264 -2.64 23.68 -20.65
N VAL A 265 -3.10 22.61 -20.00
CA VAL A 265 -3.39 22.54 -18.56
C VAL A 265 -2.65 21.37 -17.93
N SER A 266 -2.12 21.58 -16.72
CA SER A 266 -1.32 20.59 -15.98
C SER A 266 -2.17 19.59 -15.18
N CYS A 267 -3.40 19.30 -15.63
CA CYS A 267 -4.36 18.57 -14.81
C CYS A 267 -3.93 17.12 -14.51
N ILE A 268 -3.45 16.39 -15.52
CA ILE A 268 -2.95 15.02 -15.35
C ILE A 268 -1.59 14.99 -14.66
N GLY A 269 -0.69 15.93 -14.99
CA GLY A 269 0.69 15.97 -14.48
C GLY A 269 0.80 16.45 -13.03
N ASN A 270 0.05 17.48 -12.63
CA ASN A 270 0.20 18.11 -11.32
C ASN A 270 -1.01 17.91 -10.40
N THR A 271 -2.23 18.01 -10.94
CA THR A 271 -3.45 17.89 -10.11
C THR A 271 -3.93 16.45 -9.92
N GLY A 272 -3.23 15.47 -10.53
CA GLY A 272 -3.55 14.04 -10.41
C GLY A 272 -4.91 13.65 -10.99
N CYS A 273 -5.36 14.36 -12.04
CA CYS A 273 -6.62 14.03 -12.70
C CYS A 273 -6.52 12.71 -13.47
N THR A 274 -7.63 11.97 -13.50
CA THR A 274 -7.79 10.81 -14.38
C THR A 274 -8.51 11.24 -15.67
N MET A 275 -7.89 10.99 -16.81
CA MET A 275 -8.44 11.21 -18.15
C MET A 275 -9.29 9.99 -18.53
N ARG A 276 -10.58 10.16 -18.84
CA ARG A 276 -11.52 9.09 -19.15
C ARG A 276 -11.84 9.01 -20.64
N PRO A 277 -12.10 7.81 -21.20
CA PRO A 277 -12.50 7.71 -22.60
C PRO A 277 -13.83 8.42 -22.84
N SER A 278 -13.92 9.18 -23.93
CA SER A 278 -15.14 9.85 -24.40
C SER A 278 -15.03 10.11 -25.91
N GLY A 279 -15.87 9.47 -26.72
CA GLY A 279 -15.93 9.74 -28.17
C GLY A 279 -14.59 9.54 -28.91
N GLY A 280 -13.83 8.50 -28.58
CA GLY A 280 -12.53 8.19 -29.22
C GLY A 280 -11.33 8.99 -28.70
N ARG A 281 -11.53 9.91 -27.73
CA ARG A 281 -10.47 10.68 -27.06
C ARG A 281 -10.49 10.42 -25.55
N PHE A 282 -9.48 10.92 -24.83
CA PHE A 282 -9.42 10.86 -23.37
C PHE A 282 -9.57 12.25 -22.77
N VAL A 283 -10.56 12.45 -21.89
CA VAL A 283 -10.97 13.76 -21.38
C VAL A 283 -10.92 13.84 -19.86
N CYS A 284 -10.65 15.04 -19.34
CA CYS A 284 -10.82 15.39 -17.94
C CYS A 284 -12.09 16.23 -17.79
N ASP A 285 -13.12 15.68 -17.15
CA ASP A 285 -14.39 16.39 -16.93
C ASP A 285 -14.20 17.66 -16.08
N ARG A 286 -13.33 17.59 -15.06
CA ARG A 286 -13.07 18.69 -14.12
C ARG A 286 -12.46 19.92 -14.80
N HIS A 287 -11.55 19.71 -15.74
CA HIS A 287 -10.80 20.78 -16.39
C HIS A 287 -11.18 20.97 -17.87
N ARG A 288 -12.20 20.24 -18.34
CA ARG A 288 -12.65 20.21 -19.74
C ARG A 288 -11.50 20.09 -20.73
N ALA A 289 -10.58 19.19 -20.44
CA ALA A 289 -9.32 19.08 -21.17
C ALA A 289 -9.16 17.71 -21.84
N VAL A 290 -8.50 17.65 -22.98
CA VAL A 290 -8.22 16.42 -23.73
C VAL A 290 -6.78 16.00 -23.53
N PHE A 291 -6.51 14.71 -23.35
CA PHE A 291 -5.17 14.16 -23.24
C PHE A 291 -4.47 14.26 -24.59
N LYS A 292 -3.53 15.21 -24.73
CA LYS A 292 -2.87 15.55 -26.00
C LYS A 292 -2.32 14.32 -26.72
N PRO A 293 -1.59 13.39 -26.07
CA PRO A 293 -1.02 12.23 -26.76
C PRO A 293 -2.06 11.42 -27.53
N SER A 294 -3.28 11.30 -27.01
CA SER A 294 -4.33 10.49 -27.66
C SER A 294 -4.94 11.09 -28.92
N VAL A 295 -4.70 12.37 -29.20
CA VAL A 295 -5.30 13.10 -30.34
C VAL A 295 -4.27 13.74 -31.26
N ASP A 296 -3.03 13.91 -30.79
CA ASP A 296 -1.94 14.46 -31.58
C ASP A 296 -1.27 13.38 -32.43
N LYS A 297 -1.36 13.52 -33.76
CA LYS A 297 -0.74 12.59 -34.72
C LYS A 297 0.79 12.58 -34.65
N LEU A 298 1.39 13.62 -34.06
CA LEU A 298 2.84 13.74 -33.86
C LEU A 298 3.30 13.21 -32.50
N SER A 299 2.38 12.72 -31.64
CA SER A 299 2.74 12.15 -30.35
C SER A 299 3.64 10.93 -30.54
N TYR A 300 4.81 10.95 -29.89
CA TYR A 300 5.66 9.77 -29.79
C TYR A 300 5.30 8.90 -28.57
N LEU A 301 4.60 9.43 -27.57
CA LEU A 301 4.18 8.66 -26.39
C LEU A 301 3.00 7.73 -26.70
N TRP A 302 2.01 8.18 -27.48
CA TRP A 302 0.78 7.42 -27.71
C TRP A 302 0.99 6.04 -28.37
N PRO A 303 1.81 5.91 -29.45
CA PRO A 303 2.12 4.59 -30.00
C PRO A 303 2.75 3.64 -28.97
N ARG A 304 3.60 4.16 -28.08
CA ARG A 304 4.26 3.36 -27.02
C ARG A 304 3.26 2.90 -25.95
N ILE A 305 2.27 3.73 -25.64
CA ILE A 305 1.14 3.34 -24.78
C ILE A 305 0.38 2.19 -25.42
N LEU A 306 0.02 2.31 -26.70
CA LEU A 306 -0.70 1.28 -27.44
C LEU A 306 0.08 -0.04 -27.51
N ASP A 307 1.41 0.01 -27.67
CA ASP A 307 2.25 -1.17 -27.63
C ASP A 307 2.21 -1.88 -26.27
N GLY A 308 2.29 -1.13 -25.18
CA GLY A 308 2.14 -1.68 -23.83
C GLY A 308 0.78 -2.37 -23.63
N LEU A 309 -0.30 -1.79 -24.16
CA LEU A 309 -1.62 -2.42 -24.14
C LEU A 309 -1.64 -3.74 -24.92
N ARG A 310 -1.11 -3.74 -26.16
CA ARG A 310 -1.02 -4.93 -27.01
C ARG A 310 -0.17 -6.03 -26.38
N PHE A 311 0.93 -5.64 -25.74
CA PHE A 311 1.82 -6.54 -25.01
C PHE A 311 1.11 -7.30 -23.89
N PHE A 312 0.11 -6.71 -23.23
CA PHE A 312 -0.71 -7.39 -22.22
C PHE A 312 -2.05 -7.91 -22.75
N GLY A 313 -2.32 -7.80 -24.05
CA GLY A 313 -3.57 -8.28 -24.65
C GLY A 313 -4.79 -7.43 -24.37
N VAL A 314 -4.56 -6.14 -24.22
CA VAL A 314 -5.59 -5.14 -24.00
C VAL A 314 -5.72 -4.28 -25.25
N GLY A 315 -6.95 -3.99 -25.67
CA GLY A 315 -7.22 -3.04 -26.75
C GLY A 315 -7.33 -1.60 -26.24
N ALA A 316 -7.17 -0.62 -27.14
CA ALA A 316 -7.38 0.80 -26.78
C ALA A 316 -8.80 1.07 -26.24
N ALA A 317 -9.80 0.37 -26.77
CA ALA A 317 -11.20 0.46 -26.32
C ALA A 317 -11.42 -0.08 -24.90
N ASP A 318 -10.49 -0.89 -24.38
CA ASP A 318 -10.55 -1.44 -23.03
C ASP A 318 -9.93 -0.47 -21.99
N VAL A 319 -9.36 0.66 -22.42
CA VAL A 319 -8.82 1.68 -21.52
C VAL A 319 -9.94 2.52 -20.94
N VAL A 320 -10.09 2.48 -19.62
CA VAL A 320 -11.15 3.17 -18.88
C VAL A 320 -10.63 4.38 -18.10
N GLY A 321 -9.32 4.61 -18.07
CA GLY A 321 -8.76 5.86 -17.56
C GLY A 321 -7.24 5.92 -17.60
N ILE A 322 -6.70 7.14 -17.67
CA ILE A 322 -5.25 7.40 -17.68
C ILE A 322 -4.94 8.43 -16.60
N THR A 323 -3.95 8.17 -15.76
CA THR A 323 -3.46 9.09 -14.72
C THR A 323 -1.93 9.12 -14.73
N SER A 324 -1.34 10.16 -14.14
CA SER A 324 0.11 10.17 -13.88
C SER A 324 0.40 10.36 -12.39
N PHE A 325 1.54 9.87 -11.94
CA PHE A 325 2.06 10.12 -10.60
C PHE A 325 3.59 10.11 -10.62
N THR A 326 4.19 10.74 -9.62
CA THR A 326 5.65 10.77 -9.43
C THR A 326 6.00 9.91 -8.22
N LEU A 327 7.01 9.09 -8.37
CA LEU A 327 7.58 8.28 -7.31
C LEU A 327 8.94 8.87 -6.92
N GLY A 328 9.13 9.09 -5.64
CA GLY A 328 10.38 9.57 -5.07
C GLY A 328 10.57 8.93 -3.70
N MET A 329 11.82 8.62 -3.37
CA MET A 329 12.16 8.07 -2.06
C MET A 329 12.70 9.15 -1.14
N THR A 330 12.37 9.01 0.13
CA THR A 330 12.86 9.85 1.23
C THR A 330 13.30 8.95 2.37
N GLN A 331 14.22 9.39 3.21
CA GLN A 331 14.65 8.69 4.41
C GLN A 331 14.12 9.44 5.63
N MET A 332 13.46 8.71 6.52
CA MET A 332 13.11 9.20 7.85
C MET A 332 14.20 8.83 8.84
N SER A 333 14.58 9.76 9.71
CA SER A 333 15.52 9.49 10.79
C SER A 333 14.84 8.82 11.99
N LYS A 334 13.55 9.10 12.21
CA LYS A 334 12.75 8.57 13.33
C LYS A 334 11.32 8.28 12.88
N PHE A 335 10.72 7.24 13.45
CA PHE A 335 9.31 6.89 13.22
C PHE A 335 8.44 7.06 14.46
N THR A 336 9.06 7.13 15.63
CA THR A 336 8.43 7.34 16.93
C THR A 336 8.91 8.65 17.53
N ALA A 337 7.99 9.44 18.08
CA ALA A 337 8.33 10.65 18.82
C ALA A 337 7.43 10.86 20.04
N GLN A 338 7.99 11.40 21.13
CA GLN A 338 7.19 11.89 22.25
C GLN A 338 6.69 13.30 21.90
N LEU A 339 5.38 13.47 21.83
CA LEU A 339 4.72 14.73 21.47
C LEU A 339 4.41 15.57 22.72
N ALA A 340 4.17 14.90 23.84
CA ALA A 340 3.94 15.47 25.16
C ALA A 340 4.30 14.42 26.24
N PRO A 341 4.37 14.78 27.53
CA PRO A 341 4.76 13.85 28.60
C PRO A 341 4.02 12.50 28.58
N SER A 342 2.74 12.49 28.22
CA SER A 342 1.90 11.29 28.15
C SER A 342 1.54 10.82 26.73
N THR A 343 2.07 11.46 25.68
CA THR A 343 1.59 11.27 24.30
C THR A 343 2.73 10.95 23.35
N PHE A 344 2.56 9.88 22.58
CA PHE A 344 3.50 9.45 21.55
C PHE A 344 2.88 9.49 20.16
N GLY A 345 3.66 9.95 19.18
CA GLY A 345 3.32 9.97 17.77
C GLY A 345 4.08 8.90 17.01
N PHE A 346 3.44 8.31 16.01
CA PHE A 346 3.99 7.24 15.18
C PHE A 346 3.69 7.50 13.70
N LEU A 347 4.71 7.42 12.85
CA LEU A 347 4.54 7.48 11.40
C LEU A 347 4.30 6.07 10.85
N LEU A 348 3.25 5.88 10.06
CA LEU A 348 2.87 4.61 9.45
C LEU A 348 2.60 4.73 7.95
N GLY A 349 2.72 3.62 7.22
CA GLY A 349 2.41 3.58 5.79
C GLY A 349 3.20 4.61 4.98
N ASP A 350 2.57 5.21 3.96
CA ASP A 350 3.21 6.19 3.09
C ASP A 350 3.67 7.48 3.83
N ALA A 351 3.09 7.79 5.00
CA ALA A 351 3.51 8.94 5.82
C ALA A 351 4.91 8.72 6.42
N ALA A 352 5.26 7.45 6.71
CA ALA A 352 6.59 7.01 7.12
C ALA A 352 7.50 6.66 5.93
N ASN A 353 6.97 5.85 5.02
CA ASN A 353 7.73 5.22 3.96
C ASN A 353 7.05 5.46 2.61
N SER A 354 7.39 6.57 1.96
CA SER A 354 7.05 6.77 0.54
C SER A 354 7.84 5.77 -0.31
N LEU A 355 7.14 5.03 -1.17
CA LEU A 355 7.67 3.81 -1.81
C LEU A 355 7.96 3.99 -3.30
N HIS A 356 8.74 3.04 -3.81
CA HIS A 356 9.23 2.92 -5.18
C HIS A 356 8.30 2.10 -6.08
N PHE A 357 8.65 1.96 -7.37
CA PHE A 357 7.81 1.34 -8.41
C PHE A 357 7.64 -0.19 -8.31
N TRP A 358 8.18 -0.85 -7.27
CA TRP A 358 8.19 -2.30 -7.20
C TRP A 358 6.83 -2.93 -6.88
N PRO A 359 6.44 -4.02 -7.57
CA PRO A 359 5.13 -4.64 -7.40
C PRO A 359 4.89 -5.12 -5.97
N GLY A 360 3.74 -4.76 -5.41
CA GLY A 360 3.25 -5.36 -4.16
C GLY A 360 4.09 -5.06 -2.92
N ARG A 361 4.83 -3.95 -2.84
CA ARG A 361 5.56 -3.55 -1.61
C ARG A 361 4.80 -2.53 -0.78
N GLY A 362 4.43 -1.41 -1.40
CA GLY A 362 3.45 -0.41 -0.98
C GLY A 362 2.68 -0.70 0.32
N LEU A 363 1.53 -1.33 0.12
CA LEU A 363 0.59 -1.64 1.19
C LEU A 363 1.12 -2.69 2.17
N ASN A 364 1.95 -3.65 1.74
CA ASN A 364 2.49 -4.67 2.65
C ASN A 364 3.36 -4.03 3.73
N THR A 365 4.24 -3.09 3.36
CA THR A 365 5.06 -2.32 4.31
C THR A 365 4.18 -1.51 5.26
N GLY A 366 3.13 -0.87 4.74
CA GLY A 366 2.17 -0.14 5.55
C GLY A 366 1.45 -1.04 6.57
N LEU A 367 0.95 -2.20 6.16
CA LEU A 367 0.30 -3.14 7.06
C LEU A 367 1.27 -3.74 8.08
N LYS A 368 2.52 -4.03 7.68
CA LYS A 368 3.60 -4.44 8.60
C LYS A 368 3.84 -3.36 9.68
N SER A 369 3.87 -2.07 9.30
CA SER A 369 4.00 -0.97 10.27
C SER A 369 2.83 -0.88 11.24
N ALA A 370 1.60 -1.02 10.74
CA ALA A 370 0.38 -1.02 11.54
C ALA A 370 0.33 -2.19 12.54
N LEU A 371 0.65 -3.40 12.09
CA LEU A 371 0.70 -4.61 12.93
C LEU A 371 1.74 -4.47 14.03
N SER A 372 2.95 -4.01 13.69
CA SER A 372 4.03 -3.78 14.65
C SER A 372 3.59 -2.84 15.77
N LEU A 373 2.96 -1.70 15.43
CA LEU A 373 2.48 -0.76 16.45
C LEU A 373 1.33 -1.34 17.28
N ALA A 374 0.33 -1.94 16.64
CA ALA A 374 -0.85 -2.47 17.33
C ALA A 374 -0.48 -3.55 18.36
N VAL A 375 0.40 -4.48 17.97
CA VAL A 375 0.89 -5.53 18.89
C VAL A 375 1.79 -4.94 19.97
N ASN A 376 2.63 -3.95 19.66
CA ASN A 376 3.44 -3.28 20.67
C ASN A 376 2.55 -2.61 21.74
N LEU A 377 1.52 -1.87 21.31
CA LEU A 377 0.55 -1.25 22.22
C LEU A 377 -0.17 -2.28 23.08
N GLN A 378 -0.63 -3.40 22.50
CA GLN A 378 -1.25 -4.48 23.26
C GLN A 378 -0.29 -5.06 24.32
N LYS A 379 0.98 -5.27 23.97
CA LYS A 379 1.99 -5.81 24.88
C LYS A 379 2.37 -4.84 25.99
N ARG A 380 2.31 -3.52 25.75
CA ARG A 380 2.80 -2.49 26.68
C ARG A 380 1.70 -1.81 27.49
N TRP A 381 0.48 -1.76 26.99
CA TRP A 381 -0.60 -1.07 27.69
C TRP A 381 -0.99 -1.80 28.98
N ARG A 382 -0.87 -1.11 30.11
CA ARG A 382 -1.22 -1.60 31.46
C ARG A 382 -2.03 -0.57 32.25
N GLY A 383 -2.67 0.37 31.56
CA GLY A 383 -3.33 1.51 32.19
C GLY A 383 -2.37 2.53 32.81
N LYS A 384 -1.12 2.57 32.35
CA LYS A 384 -0.06 3.47 32.82
C LYS A 384 0.56 4.21 31.64
N ALA A 385 1.12 5.39 31.91
CA ALA A 385 1.82 6.17 30.91
C ALA A 385 2.98 5.39 30.28
N PHE A 386 3.16 5.55 28.97
CA PHE A 386 4.27 4.95 28.25
C PHE A 386 5.57 5.68 28.50
N ARG A 387 6.68 4.97 28.29
CA ARG A 387 8.04 5.50 28.22
C ARG A 387 8.56 5.30 26.80
N ALA A 388 9.49 6.14 26.36
CA ALA A 388 10.12 5.99 25.05
C ALA A 388 10.70 4.57 24.82
N ALA A 389 11.28 3.96 25.87
CA ALA A 389 11.81 2.60 25.82
C ALA A 389 10.77 1.52 25.50
N ASP A 390 9.49 1.76 25.76
CA ASP A 390 8.43 0.78 25.47
C ASP A 390 8.26 0.58 23.95
N PHE A 391 8.68 1.57 23.14
CA PHE A 391 8.55 1.58 21.68
C PHE A 391 9.83 1.23 20.90
N ALA A 392 10.93 0.89 21.57
CA ALA A 392 12.20 0.57 20.92
C ALA A 392 12.07 -0.57 19.88
N ALA A 393 11.25 -1.58 20.17
CA ALA A 393 11.00 -2.68 19.24
C ALA A 393 10.25 -2.23 17.97
N HIS A 394 9.28 -1.32 18.11
CA HIS A 394 8.54 -0.79 16.96
C HIS A 394 9.44 0.09 16.08
N GLU A 395 10.20 0.99 16.71
CA GLU A 395 11.18 1.83 16.00
C GLU A 395 12.18 0.97 15.23
N GLY A 396 12.73 -0.08 15.85
CA GLY A 396 13.62 -1.03 15.19
C GLY A 396 12.99 -1.73 13.99
N THR A 397 11.74 -2.19 14.11
CA THR A 397 10.99 -2.75 12.96
C THR A 397 10.83 -1.73 11.84
N MET A 398 10.50 -0.47 12.15
CA MET A 398 10.32 0.58 11.15
C MET A 398 11.62 0.92 10.42
N GLN A 399 12.75 0.94 11.12
CA GLN A 399 14.08 1.11 10.52
C GLN A 399 14.45 -0.07 9.60
N GLN A 400 14.16 -1.31 10.01
CA GLN A 400 14.35 -2.48 9.16
C GLN A 400 13.48 -2.44 7.90
N LEU A 401 12.20 -2.04 8.03
CA LEU A 401 11.31 -1.82 6.90
C LEU A 401 11.87 -0.74 5.96
N GLN A 402 12.33 0.39 6.48
CA GLN A 402 12.92 1.43 5.64
C GLN A 402 14.18 0.94 4.91
N TYR A 403 15.08 0.24 5.60
CA TYR A 403 16.30 -0.29 4.99
C TYR A 403 15.99 -1.29 3.87
N ARG A 404 15.08 -2.23 4.12
CA ARG A 404 14.68 -3.24 3.13
C ARG A 404 13.97 -2.62 1.93
N GLU A 405 12.97 -1.78 2.16
CA GLU A 405 12.07 -1.29 1.12
C GLU A 405 12.59 -0.03 0.42
N LYS A 406 13.59 0.67 0.96
CA LYS A 406 14.19 1.83 0.29
C LYS A 406 15.65 1.62 0.00
N SER A 407 16.49 1.43 1.02
CA SER A 407 17.95 1.40 0.83
C SER A 407 18.42 0.24 -0.06
N ARG A 408 17.87 -0.97 0.12
CA ARG A 408 18.19 -2.11 -0.78
C ARG A 408 17.50 -2.00 -2.14
N ALA A 409 16.26 -1.49 -2.15
CA ALA A 409 15.52 -1.26 -3.39
C ALA A 409 16.12 -0.13 -4.26
N TRP A 410 16.85 0.80 -3.64
CA TRP A 410 17.52 1.89 -4.32
C TRP A 410 18.65 1.41 -5.24
N THR A 411 19.52 0.54 -4.72
CA THR A 411 20.61 -0.07 -5.51
C THR A 411 20.08 -0.77 -6.77
N THR A 412 18.89 -1.35 -6.68
CA THR A 412 18.23 -2.03 -7.80
C THR A 412 17.42 -1.10 -8.70
N MET A 413 16.99 0.08 -8.22
CA MET A 413 16.44 1.12 -9.10
C MET A 413 17.51 1.79 -9.97
N LEU A 414 18.72 1.91 -9.43
CA LEU A 414 19.87 2.45 -10.16
C LEU A 414 20.48 1.48 -11.17
N MET A 415 20.12 0.17 -11.13
CA MET A 415 20.58 -0.88 -12.04
C MET A 415 22.00 -0.65 -12.59
N PRO A 416 23.02 -0.64 -11.72
CA PRO A 416 24.37 -0.31 -12.14
C PRO A 416 24.85 -1.22 -13.27
N ASP A 417 25.65 -0.68 -14.18
CA ASP A 417 26.22 -1.44 -15.29
C ASP A 417 27.37 -2.36 -14.83
N SER A 418 28.07 -2.99 -15.79
CA SER A 418 29.19 -3.89 -15.51
C SER A 418 30.37 -3.21 -14.82
N GLU A 419 30.47 -1.89 -14.89
CA GLU A 419 31.51 -1.08 -14.23
C GLU A 419 31.04 -0.54 -12.87
N GLY A 420 29.79 -0.83 -12.49
CA GLY A 420 29.19 -0.38 -11.24
C GLY A 420 28.61 1.04 -11.30
N VAL A 421 28.59 1.68 -12.47
CA VAL A 421 28.07 3.05 -12.63
C VAL A 421 26.55 3.00 -12.55
N PRO A 422 25.91 3.80 -11.66
CA PRO A 422 24.46 3.92 -11.60
C PRO A 422 23.87 4.34 -12.95
N ARG A 423 22.96 3.52 -13.48
CA ARG A 423 22.26 3.75 -14.75
C ARG A 423 20.76 3.59 -14.52
N GLY A 424 20.10 4.73 -14.30
CA GLY A 424 18.67 4.77 -14.02
C GLY A 424 17.86 4.12 -15.15
N ILE A 425 16.63 3.71 -14.85
CA ILE A 425 15.73 3.13 -15.86
C ILE A 425 15.53 4.08 -17.06
N GLU A 426 15.53 5.37 -16.81
CA GLU A 426 15.31 6.40 -17.82
C GLU A 426 16.40 6.36 -18.89
N ASP A 427 17.67 6.21 -18.49
CA ASP A 427 18.79 6.12 -19.41
C ASP A 427 18.67 4.88 -20.30
N ARG A 428 18.32 3.74 -19.71
CA ARG A 428 18.10 2.48 -20.45
C ARG A 428 16.94 2.58 -21.43
N ILE A 429 15.86 3.27 -21.05
CA ILE A 429 14.76 3.55 -21.96
C ILE A 429 15.24 4.44 -23.11
N ARG A 430 15.97 5.52 -22.80
CA ARG A 430 16.48 6.46 -23.81
C ARG A 430 17.37 5.74 -24.83
N GLU A 431 18.26 4.88 -24.36
CA GLU A 431 19.12 4.03 -25.20
C GLU A 431 18.32 3.00 -26.01
N GLY A 432 17.28 2.42 -25.41
CA GLY A 432 16.35 1.54 -26.11
C GLY A 432 15.57 2.22 -27.24
N LEU A 433 15.42 3.54 -27.21
CA LEU A 433 14.76 4.31 -28.27
C LEU A 433 15.71 4.68 -29.42
N GLN A 434 17.02 4.48 -29.26
CA GLN A 434 18.03 4.72 -30.29
C GLN A 434 18.38 3.44 -31.05
N GLY A 435 18.74 3.60 -32.33
CA GLY A 435 19.17 2.49 -33.19
C GLY A 435 20.61 2.04 -32.90
N PRO A 436 21.06 0.93 -33.53
CA PRO A 436 20.35 0.14 -34.55
C PRO A 436 19.23 -0.74 -33.98
N PHE A 437 18.33 -1.20 -34.86
CA PHE A 437 17.18 -2.05 -34.52
C PHE A 437 17.25 -3.37 -35.28
N ASP A 438 17.63 -4.46 -34.61
CA ASP A 438 17.52 -5.82 -35.15
C ASP A 438 16.27 -6.50 -34.56
N ARG A 439 15.18 -6.50 -35.32
CA ARG A 439 13.91 -7.05 -34.85
C ARG A 439 14.01 -8.52 -34.48
N ALA A 440 14.71 -9.33 -35.28
CA ALA A 440 14.77 -10.78 -35.07
C ALA A 440 15.50 -11.11 -33.76
N SER A 441 16.67 -10.48 -33.56
CA SER A 441 17.45 -10.63 -32.33
C SER A 441 16.69 -10.13 -31.09
N LEU A 442 16.01 -8.98 -31.19
CA LEU A 442 15.23 -8.42 -30.08
C LEU A 442 14.04 -9.30 -29.69
N VAL A 443 13.32 -9.86 -30.66
CA VAL A 443 12.22 -10.81 -30.41
C VAL A 443 12.74 -12.08 -29.75
N SER A 444 13.83 -12.67 -30.28
CA SER A 444 14.44 -13.88 -29.70
C SER A 444 14.84 -13.63 -28.24
N THR A 445 15.60 -12.54 -28.00
CA THR A 445 16.10 -12.17 -26.68
C THR A 445 14.98 -12.01 -25.66
N LEU A 446 13.92 -11.25 -26.00
CA LEU A 446 12.82 -11.04 -25.06
C LEU A 446 12.00 -12.32 -24.85
N PHE A 447 11.80 -13.11 -25.89
CA PHE A 447 11.03 -14.35 -25.80
C PHE A 447 11.73 -15.42 -24.97
N GLU A 448 13.03 -15.66 -25.21
CA GLU A 448 13.85 -16.56 -24.40
C GLU A 448 13.80 -16.17 -22.92
N ARG A 449 13.91 -14.87 -22.63
CA ARG A 449 13.77 -14.33 -21.27
C ARG A 449 12.40 -14.64 -20.65
N VAL A 450 11.31 -14.55 -21.42
CA VAL A 450 9.97 -14.96 -20.94
C VAL A 450 9.93 -16.46 -20.66
N LEU A 451 10.50 -17.31 -21.52
CA LEU A 451 10.53 -18.77 -21.31
C LEU A 451 11.31 -19.16 -20.06
N ASP A 452 12.46 -18.54 -19.82
CA ASP A 452 13.25 -18.75 -18.60
C ASP A 452 12.46 -18.37 -17.34
N ILE A 453 11.75 -17.25 -17.39
CA ILE A 453 10.87 -16.82 -16.30
C ILE A 453 9.73 -17.81 -16.09
N LYS A 454 9.05 -18.26 -17.16
CA LYS A 454 7.98 -19.27 -17.05
C LYS A 454 8.49 -20.54 -16.39
N LYS A 455 9.65 -21.04 -16.82
CA LYS A 455 10.30 -22.23 -16.24
C LYS A 455 10.56 -22.04 -14.74
N ARG A 456 11.09 -20.89 -14.33
CA ARG A 456 11.35 -20.54 -12.92
C ARG A 456 10.08 -20.39 -12.06
N LEU A 457 8.96 -19.99 -12.68
CA LEU A 457 7.66 -19.86 -12.02
C LEU A 457 6.88 -21.18 -11.96
N GLY A 458 7.29 -22.19 -12.74
CA GLY A 458 6.68 -23.51 -12.77
C GLY A 458 6.53 -24.12 -11.37
N GLY A 459 5.34 -24.66 -11.08
CA GLY A 459 4.99 -25.26 -9.79
C GLY A 459 4.71 -24.27 -8.65
N ARG A 460 4.93 -22.96 -8.85
CA ARG A 460 4.67 -21.92 -7.83
C ARG A 460 3.46 -21.05 -8.17
N MET A 461 2.86 -21.25 -9.34
CA MET A 461 1.72 -20.51 -9.89
C MET A 461 0.69 -21.48 -10.48
N GLY A 462 -0.49 -20.96 -10.81
CA GLY A 462 -1.46 -21.67 -11.63
C GLY A 462 -1.00 -21.80 -13.09
N THR A 463 -1.91 -22.28 -13.94
CA THR A 463 -1.62 -22.58 -15.34
C THR A 463 -1.26 -21.31 -16.11
N LEU A 464 -0.07 -21.31 -16.72
CA LEU A 464 0.39 -20.22 -17.59
C LEU A 464 -0.02 -20.47 -19.04
N ALA A 465 -0.09 -19.41 -19.85
CA ALA A 465 -0.38 -19.49 -21.29
C ALA A 465 0.66 -20.34 -22.07
N THR A 466 0.31 -20.73 -23.29
CA THR A 466 1.23 -21.43 -24.21
C THR A 466 2.37 -20.52 -24.68
N ASP A 467 3.43 -21.09 -25.21
CA ASP A 467 4.61 -20.35 -25.70
C ASP A 467 4.26 -19.47 -26.90
N GLU A 468 3.41 -19.97 -27.81
CA GLU A 468 2.92 -19.25 -28.99
C GLU A 468 2.14 -18.00 -28.59
N TRP A 469 1.41 -18.07 -27.47
CA TRP A 469 0.67 -16.93 -26.93
C TRP A 469 1.64 -15.81 -26.53
N TYR A 470 2.74 -16.11 -25.85
CA TYR A 470 3.75 -15.11 -25.49
C TYR A 470 4.50 -14.59 -26.71
N TYR A 471 4.92 -15.49 -27.60
CA TYR A 471 5.62 -15.13 -28.83
C TYR A 471 4.81 -14.17 -29.69
N GLY A 472 3.52 -14.46 -29.91
CA GLY A 472 2.63 -13.61 -30.70
C GLY A 472 2.52 -12.18 -30.17
N ARG A 473 2.57 -12.00 -28.85
CA ARG A 473 2.54 -10.66 -28.22
C ARG A 473 3.84 -9.90 -28.39
N ILE A 474 4.96 -10.59 -28.18
CA ILE A 474 6.29 -10.01 -28.35
C ILE A 474 6.47 -9.59 -29.82
N ASN A 475 6.15 -10.50 -30.74
CA ASN A 475 6.30 -10.27 -32.17
C ASN A 475 5.32 -9.21 -32.74
N ALA A 476 4.26 -8.85 -32.02
CA ALA A 476 3.33 -7.81 -32.46
C ALA A 476 3.82 -6.37 -32.16
N MET A 477 4.77 -6.17 -31.26
CA MET A 477 5.21 -4.84 -30.83
C MET A 477 6.03 -4.09 -31.89
N ASP A 478 6.06 -2.75 -31.82
CA ASP A 478 7.01 -1.97 -32.62
C ASP A 478 8.45 -2.30 -32.24
N VAL A 479 9.36 -2.20 -33.21
CA VAL A 479 10.77 -2.56 -33.00
C VAL A 479 11.47 -1.65 -31.98
N ARG A 480 11.07 -0.38 -31.86
CA ARG A 480 11.62 0.55 -30.86
C ARG A 480 11.16 0.15 -29.47
N THR A 481 9.88 -0.19 -29.31
CA THR A 481 9.36 -0.69 -28.03
C THR A 481 10.04 -2.00 -27.65
N LEU A 482 10.23 -2.93 -28.60
CA LEU A 482 10.98 -4.17 -28.37
C LEU A 482 12.38 -3.91 -27.81
N LYS A 483 13.13 -2.98 -28.42
CA LYS A 483 14.47 -2.62 -27.93
C LYS A 483 14.40 -2.07 -26.52
N VAL A 484 13.48 -1.14 -26.21
CA VAL A 484 13.28 -0.64 -24.84
C VAL A 484 13.00 -1.77 -23.85
N MET A 485 12.17 -2.74 -24.20
CA MET A 485 11.84 -3.87 -23.32
C MET A 485 13.08 -4.74 -23.05
N VAL A 486 13.93 -4.97 -24.06
CA VAL A 486 15.19 -5.70 -23.91
C VAL A 486 16.19 -4.94 -23.03
N GLU A 487 16.46 -3.67 -23.34
CA GLU A 487 17.44 -2.81 -22.63
C GLU A 487 17.05 -2.53 -21.17
N SER A 488 15.74 -2.41 -20.91
CA SER A 488 15.23 -2.23 -19.55
C SER A 488 15.51 -3.43 -18.63
N SER A 489 15.92 -4.58 -19.19
CA SER A 489 16.29 -5.80 -18.45
C SER A 489 15.13 -6.39 -17.63
N PRO A 490 15.20 -7.66 -17.19
CA PRO A 490 14.19 -8.20 -16.27
C PRO A 490 14.26 -7.56 -14.89
N TRP A 491 13.19 -7.70 -14.11
CA TRP A 491 13.20 -7.27 -12.71
C TRP A 491 14.24 -8.07 -11.91
N ILE A 492 15.04 -7.36 -11.12
CA ILE A 492 16.15 -7.89 -10.29
C ILE A 492 15.61 -8.60 -9.02
N THR A 493 14.77 -9.61 -9.23
CA THR A 493 13.93 -10.23 -8.20
C THR A 493 14.69 -11.02 -7.14
N ARG A 494 15.91 -11.48 -7.43
CA ARG A 494 16.67 -12.36 -6.52
C ARG A 494 17.48 -11.56 -5.50
N GLU A 495 18.05 -10.44 -5.93
CA GLU A 495 18.94 -9.56 -5.16
C GLU A 495 18.16 -8.68 -4.18
N ILE A 496 16.91 -8.35 -4.53
CA ILE A 496 15.93 -7.77 -3.57
C ILE A 496 15.42 -8.81 -2.57
N GLY A 497 15.39 -10.08 -2.97
CA GLY A 497 15.07 -11.19 -2.07
C GLY A 497 16.02 -11.22 -0.87
N GLY A 498 15.61 -11.83 0.24
CA GLY A 498 16.42 -11.93 1.45
C GLY A 498 15.55 -12.13 2.68
N GLU A 499 16.14 -11.91 3.85
CA GLU A 499 15.40 -12.01 5.11
C GLU A 499 14.24 -10.99 5.14
N GLU A 500 13.06 -11.49 5.44
CA GLU A 500 11.87 -10.67 5.59
C GLU A 500 11.84 -9.99 6.94
N VAL A 501 11.37 -8.75 6.98
CA VAL A 501 11.01 -8.12 8.25
C VAL A 501 9.81 -8.86 8.80
N VAL A 502 10.07 -9.72 9.80
CA VAL A 502 9.05 -10.47 10.51
C VAL A 502 8.24 -9.49 11.35
N VAL A 503 6.93 -9.50 11.14
CA VAL A 503 6.00 -8.75 11.99
C VAL A 503 5.20 -9.71 12.87
N PRO A 504 4.90 -9.31 14.11
CA PRO A 504 4.10 -10.14 15.00
C PRO A 504 2.69 -10.34 14.41
N SER A 505 2.14 -11.54 14.60
CA SER A 505 0.76 -11.85 14.27
C SER A 505 -0.20 -11.15 15.23
N ALA A 506 -1.34 -10.68 14.73
CA ALA A 506 -2.46 -10.22 15.54
C ALA A 506 -3.35 -11.37 16.06
N GLU A 507 -2.99 -12.63 15.78
CA GLU A 507 -3.65 -13.76 16.44
C GLU A 507 -3.36 -13.75 17.94
N VAL A 508 -4.42 -13.88 18.73
CA VAL A 508 -4.32 -13.99 20.19
C VAL A 508 -3.71 -15.35 20.49
N SER A 509 -2.39 -15.41 20.70
CA SER A 509 -1.79 -16.58 21.32
C SER A 509 -2.43 -16.75 22.70
N SER A 510 -2.96 -17.94 22.99
CA SER A 510 -3.31 -18.37 24.35
C SER A 510 -2.19 -17.93 25.30
N PRO A 511 -2.49 -17.31 26.46
CA PRO A 511 -1.44 -16.82 27.33
C PRO A 511 -0.52 -17.97 27.72
N GLU A 512 0.76 -17.87 27.32
CA GLU A 512 1.78 -18.76 27.86
C GLU A 512 1.77 -18.60 29.39
N PRO A 513 1.83 -19.71 30.15
CA PRO A 513 1.85 -19.63 31.60
C PRO A 513 3.06 -18.80 32.02
N ILE A 514 2.79 -17.75 32.78
CA ILE A 514 3.79 -16.85 33.36
C ILE A 514 4.82 -17.72 34.10
N ARG A 515 5.99 -17.93 33.49
CA ARG A 515 7.15 -18.42 34.23
C ARG A 515 7.51 -17.33 35.22
N ARG A 516 7.27 -17.60 36.50
CA ARG A 516 7.81 -16.81 37.62
C ARG A 516 9.33 -16.89 37.54
N GLY A 517 9.94 -15.97 36.81
CA GLY A 517 11.38 -15.77 36.81
C GLY A 517 11.79 -15.18 38.16
N LEU A 518 12.64 -15.90 38.87
CA LEU A 518 13.32 -15.46 40.08
C LEU A 518 14.01 -14.11 39.83
N SER A 519 13.66 -13.14 40.67
CA SER A 519 14.40 -11.91 40.84
C SER A 519 15.79 -12.26 41.38
N LEU A 520 16.84 -12.08 40.58
CA LEU A 520 18.20 -11.99 41.08
C LEU A 520 18.54 -10.52 41.24
N VAL A 521 18.51 -10.08 42.50
CA VAL A 521 19.29 -8.95 42.97
C VAL A 521 20.70 -9.46 43.18
N SER A 522 21.65 -8.92 42.42
CA SER A 522 23.05 -8.69 42.81
C SER A 522 23.63 -7.67 41.85
#